data_AF-A0A3S1WMI6-F1
#
_entry.id   AF-A0A3S1WMI6-F1
#
_cell.length_a   1.000
_cell.length_b   1.000
_cell.length_c   1.000
_cell.angle_alpha   90.00
_cell.angle_beta   90.00
_cell.angle_gamma   90.00
#
_symmetry.space_group_name_H-M   'P 1'
#
loop_
_entity.id
_entity.type
_entity.pdbx_description
1 polymer ?
#
loop_
_entity_poly.entity_id
_entity_poly.type
_entity_poly.pdbx_seq_one_letter_code
_entity_poly.pdbx_strand_id
1 'polypeptide(L)'
;ADISDDFVRRLTLYKLRAKVEITKSDQAFVTVAWGHESTPSQSDSTAAADTRFPKGAVTRSYGETDERGDLAAWQAFRIVGGIAESGSDYQLGDAFPHDVLLDETGGIGFKKGCYVGQEVVSRMQHRGTARRRVLIASADRPLPAPGTELTVAGRPVGT
;
A
#
# COMPACT_ATOMS: atom_id res chain seq x y z
N ALA A 1 -9.86 8.65 15.39
CA ALA A 1 -10.97 7.86 14.83
C ALA A 1 -10.35 6.64 14.15
N ASP A 2 -10.99 5.48 14.25
CA ASP A 2 -10.61 4.31 13.45
C ASP A 2 -10.59 4.69 11.96
N ILE A 3 -9.55 4.27 11.23
CA ILE A 3 -9.39 4.53 9.79
C ILE A 3 -10.63 4.06 9.02
N SER A 4 -11.23 2.94 9.46
CA SER A 4 -12.46 2.40 8.89
C SER A 4 -13.63 3.38 9.01
N ASP A 5 -13.81 3.99 10.19
CA ASP A 5 -14.91 4.92 10.45
C ASP A 5 -14.75 6.22 9.65
N ASP A 6 -13.52 6.74 9.55
CA ASP A 6 -13.24 7.91 8.72
C ASP A 6 -13.52 7.62 7.24
N PHE A 7 -13.16 6.44 6.76
CA PHE A 7 -13.40 6.03 5.38
C PHE A 7 -14.90 5.90 5.07
N VAL A 8 -15.68 5.25 5.95
CA VAL A 8 -17.15 5.14 5.80
C VAL A 8 -17.79 6.53 5.75
N ARG A 9 -17.37 7.44 6.64
CA ARG A 9 -17.85 8.83 6.65
C ARG A 9 -17.57 9.53 5.32
N ARG A 10 -16.35 9.41 4.77
CA ARG A 10 -15.99 10.00 3.48
C ARG A 10 -16.81 9.39 2.33
N LEU A 11 -16.95 8.07 2.26
CA LEU A 11 -17.76 7.42 1.21
C LEU A 11 -19.23 7.85 1.26
N THR A 12 -19.78 8.04 2.46
CA THR A 12 -21.15 8.50 2.67
C THR A 12 -21.41 9.87 2.05
N LEU A 13 -20.44 10.79 2.13
CA LEU A 13 -20.54 12.11 1.49
C LEU A 13 -20.72 12.02 -0.03
N TYR A 14 -20.15 10.99 -0.68
CA TYR A 14 -20.16 10.82 -2.13
C TYR A 14 -21.25 9.86 -2.64
N LYS A 15 -21.98 9.17 -1.75
CA LYS A 15 -23.04 8.21 -2.14
C LYS A 15 -24.20 8.87 -2.91
N LEU A 16 -24.42 10.19 -2.79
CA LEU A 16 -25.42 11.02 -3.49
C LEU A 16 -26.43 10.28 -4.38
N ARG A 17 -27.56 9.83 -3.79
CA ARG A 17 -28.68 9.13 -4.46
C ARG A 17 -28.31 7.80 -5.16
N ALA A 18 -27.05 7.37 -5.15
CA ALA A 18 -26.65 6.08 -5.65
C ALA A 18 -27.34 4.99 -4.84
N LYS A 19 -27.89 4.00 -5.55
CA LYS A 19 -28.57 2.83 -4.97
C LYS A 19 -27.52 1.82 -4.50
N VAL A 20 -26.78 2.19 -3.46
CA VAL A 20 -25.71 1.39 -2.84
C VAL A 20 -25.84 1.46 -1.32
N GLU A 21 -25.53 0.37 -0.63
CA GLU A 21 -25.43 0.34 0.83
C GLU A 21 -23.95 0.29 1.24
N ILE A 22 -23.58 1.00 2.32
CA ILE A 22 -22.22 1.03 2.84
C ILE A 22 -22.32 0.63 4.31
N THR A 23 -21.75 -0.52 4.64
CA THR A 23 -21.70 -1.05 6.01
C THR A 23 -20.27 -1.42 6.36
N LYS A 24 -19.91 -1.25 7.64
CA LYS A 24 -18.68 -1.80 8.20
C LYS A 24 -18.95 -3.27 8.52
N SER A 25 -18.09 -4.15 8.01
CA SER A 25 -18.08 -5.55 8.41
C SER A 25 -17.11 -5.73 9.58
N ASP A 26 -17.42 -6.64 10.49
CA ASP A 26 -16.44 -7.16 11.43
C ASP A 26 -15.31 -7.78 10.59
N GLN A 27 -14.06 -7.33 10.80
CA GLN A 27 -12.93 -7.73 9.96
C GLN A 27 -12.60 -9.19 10.23
N ALA A 28 -12.70 -10.04 9.20
CA ALA A 28 -11.97 -11.29 9.19
C ALA A 28 -10.46 -11.01 9.20
N PHE A 29 -9.66 -11.88 9.82
CA PHE A 29 -8.21 -11.75 9.76
C PHE A 29 -7.76 -11.80 8.29
N VAL A 30 -6.84 -10.91 7.94
CA VAL A 30 -6.18 -10.93 6.64
C VAL A 30 -4.86 -11.67 6.82
N THR A 31 -4.77 -12.85 6.22
CA THR A 31 -3.52 -13.60 6.17
C THR A 31 -2.80 -13.27 4.87
N VAL A 32 -1.48 -13.10 4.96
CA VAL A 32 -0.62 -12.90 3.80
C VAL A 32 0.36 -14.07 3.75
N ALA A 33 0.47 -14.70 2.60
CA ALA A 33 1.42 -15.76 2.35
C ALA A 33 2.34 -15.37 1.19
N TRP A 34 3.63 -15.67 1.34
CA TRP A 34 4.67 -15.43 0.34
C TRP A 34 5.72 -16.55 0.40
N GLY A 35 6.36 -16.83 -0.73
CA GLY A 35 7.32 -17.95 -0.86
C GLY A 35 6.69 -19.26 -1.36
N HIS A 36 7.55 -20.21 -1.72
CA HIS A 36 7.15 -21.46 -2.38
C HIS A 36 6.51 -22.52 -1.45
N GLU A 37 6.48 -22.30 -0.14
CA GLU A 37 5.85 -23.22 0.82
C GLU A 37 4.36 -22.94 0.98
N SER A 38 3.66 -22.76 -0.15
CA SER A 38 2.21 -22.87 -0.14
C SER A 38 1.86 -24.35 -0.10
N THR A 39 1.69 -24.92 1.09
CA THR A 39 0.92 -26.16 1.22
C THR A 39 -0.50 -25.88 0.75
N PRO A 40 -1.03 -26.60 -0.26
CA PRO A 40 -2.40 -26.39 -0.71
C PRO A 40 -3.36 -26.58 0.47
N SER A 41 -4.04 -25.50 0.83
CA SER A 41 -5.07 -25.47 1.86
C SER A 41 -6.42 -25.68 1.18
N GLN A 42 -7.33 -26.38 1.83
CA GLN A 42 -8.69 -26.62 1.30
C GLN A 42 -9.57 -25.35 1.24
N SER A 43 -8.99 -24.15 1.44
CA SER A 43 -9.66 -22.84 1.44
C SER A 43 -9.27 -21.93 0.24
N ASP A 44 -8.77 -22.52 -0.86
CA ASP A 44 -8.34 -21.81 -2.07
C ASP A 44 -9.40 -20.86 -2.67
N SER A 45 -10.68 -20.99 -2.30
CA SER A 45 -11.77 -20.13 -2.76
C SER A 45 -11.73 -18.70 -2.21
N THR A 46 -10.95 -18.40 -1.16
CA THR A 46 -10.84 -17.06 -0.56
C THR A 46 -9.49 -16.37 -0.81
N ALA A 47 -8.57 -17.05 -1.49
CA ALA A 47 -7.23 -16.53 -1.76
C ALA A 47 -7.22 -15.63 -3.00
N ALA A 48 -6.77 -14.40 -2.84
CA ALA A 48 -6.56 -13.44 -3.92
C ALA A 48 -5.06 -13.17 -4.10
N ALA A 49 -4.60 -13.09 -5.35
CA ALA A 49 -3.23 -12.66 -5.64
C ALA A 49 -3.07 -11.17 -5.30
N ASP A 50 -2.00 -10.80 -4.58
CA ASP A 50 -1.68 -9.40 -4.31
C ASP A 50 -1.06 -8.77 -5.57
N THR A 51 -1.81 -7.87 -6.21
CA THR A 51 -1.42 -7.25 -7.48
C THR A 51 -0.29 -6.26 -7.37
N ARG A 52 0.14 -5.90 -6.16
CA ARG A 52 1.30 -5.03 -5.93
C ARG A 52 2.61 -5.77 -6.22
N PHE A 53 2.59 -7.10 -6.18
CA PHE A 53 3.73 -7.96 -6.44
C PHE A 53 3.59 -8.66 -7.81
N PRO A 54 4.69 -9.21 -8.37
CA PRO A 54 4.61 -10.11 -9.51
C PRO A 54 3.62 -11.24 -9.27
N LYS A 55 2.90 -11.63 -10.32
CA LYS A 55 1.82 -12.63 -10.24
C LYS A 55 2.33 -13.93 -9.59
N GLY A 56 1.65 -14.35 -8.52
CA GLY A 56 1.96 -15.59 -7.79
C GLY A 56 3.04 -15.46 -6.72
N ALA A 57 3.64 -14.28 -6.53
CA ALA A 57 4.63 -14.07 -5.46
C ALA A 57 3.99 -13.94 -4.07
N VAL A 58 2.79 -13.36 -4.00
CA VAL A 58 2.07 -13.09 -2.75
C VAL A 58 0.58 -13.36 -2.93
N THR A 59 0.00 -14.04 -1.95
CA THR A 59 -1.44 -14.27 -1.84
C THR A 59 -1.98 -13.68 -0.54
N ARG A 60 -3.25 -13.28 -0.58
CA ARG A 60 -4.00 -12.77 0.55
C ARG A 60 -5.25 -13.61 0.73
N SER A 61 -5.53 -14.05 1.94
CA SER A 61 -6.78 -14.73 2.29
C SER A 61 -7.50 -13.97 3.40
N TYR A 62 -8.82 -14.09 3.40
CA TYR A 62 -9.71 -13.41 4.34
C TYR A 62 -10.49 -14.48 5.10
N GLY A 63 -10.29 -14.59 6.40
CA GLY A 63 -10.94 -15.62 7.19
C GLY A 63 -10.33 -15.75 8.58
N GLU A 64 -10.75 -16.78 9.31
CA GLU A 64 -10.09 -17.17 10.54
C GLU A 64 -8.76 -17.85 10.23
N THR A 65 -7.75 -17.53 11.02
CA THR A 65 -6.46 -18.23 11.01
C THR A 65 -6.00 -18.40 12.46
N ASP A 66 -5.51 -19.59 12.79
CA ASP A 66 -4.91 -19.88 14.09
C ASP A 66 -3.39 -19.60 14.10
N GLU A 67 -2.82 -19.28 12.92
CA GLU A 67 -1.40 -19.04 12.76
C GLU A 67 -1.05 -17.56 12.85
N ARG A 68 -0.12 -17.23 13.75
CA ARG A 68 0.50 -15.90 13.79
C ARG A 68 1.72 -15.87 12.88
N GLY A 69 1.66 -15.03 11.86
CA GLY A 69 2.82 -14.75 11.01
C GLY A 69 3.85 -13.85 11.68
N ASP A 70 5.09 -13.89 11.18
CA ASP A 70 6.15 -12.96 11.56
C ASP A 70 5.99 -11.63 10.81
N LEU A 71 5.54 -10.60 11.52
CA LEU A 71 5.34 -9.27 10.97
C LEU A 71 6.67 -8.63 10.50
N ALA A 72 7.79 -8.91 11.16
CA ALA A 72 9.09 -8.37 10.76
C ALA A 72 9.56 -9.02 9.46
N ALA A 73 9.33 -10.32 9.28
CA ALA A 73 9.62 -11.00 8.02
C ALA A 73 8.75 -10.46 6.87
N TRP A 74 7.46 -10.21 7.12
CA TRP A 74 6.59 -9.55 6.13
C TRP A 74 7.10 -8.15 5.76
N GLN A 75 7.45 -7.34 6.76
CA GLN A 75 7.98 -5.99 6.56
C GLN A 75 9.27 -6.02 5.72
N ALA A 76 10.23 -6.90 6.05
CA ALA A 76 11.46 -7.04 5.29
C ALA A 76 11.18 -7.45 3.82
N PHE A 77 10.28 -8.42 3.61
CA PHE A 77 9.90 -8.88 2.28
C PHE A 77 9.29 -7.76 1.44
N ARG A 78 8.31 -7.02 1.97
CA ARG A 78 7.64 -5.94 1.23
C ARG A 78 8.56 -4.73 0.98
N ILE A 79 9.48 -4.43 1.90
CA ILE A 79 10.47 -3.34 1.76
C ILE A 79 11.41 -3.65 0.59
N VAL A 80 11.92 -4.87 0.49
CA VAL A 80 12.74 -5.31 -0.66
C VAL A 80 11.94 -5.29 -1.96
N GLY A 81 10.63 -5.54 -1.89
CA GLY A 81 9.71 -5.39 -3.03
C GLY A 81 9.34 -3.95 -3.38
N GLY A 82 9.81 -2.94 -2.63
CA GLY A 82 9.46 -1.54 -2.85
C GLY A 82 8.00 -1.21 -2.56
N ILE A 83 7.32 -2.02 -1.75
CA ILE A 83 5.89 -1.86 -1.45
C ILE A 83 5.70 -1.10 -0.14
N ALA A 84 5.24 0.15 -0.27
CA ALA A 84 4.91 1.00 0.85
C ALA A 84 3.48 0.75 1.37
N GLU A 85 3.32 0.74 2.70
CA GLU A 85 2.02 0.61 3.38
C GLU A 85 1.77 1.79 4.33
N SER A 86 0.54 2.32 4.29
CA SER A 86 0.12 3.43 5.15
C SER A 86 0.14 3.04 6.62
N GLY A 87 0.43 4.00 7.50
CA GLY A 87 0.58 3.79 8.94
C GLY A 87 2.04 3.53 9.31
N SER A 88 2.68 2.53 8.70
CA SER A 88 4.08 2.21 8.95
C SER A 88 5.05 3.10 8.15
N ASP A 89 4.81 3.30 6.85
CA ASP A 89 5.80 3.93 5.97
C ASP A 89 5.43 5.37 5.62
N TYR A 90 4.14 5.70 5.67
CA TYR A 90 3.63 7.05 5.45
C TYR A 90 2.28 7.22 6.14
N GLN A 91 1.93 8.46 6.51
CA GLN A 91 0.64 8.75 7.12
C GLN A 91 -0.46 8.94 6.06
N LEU A 92 -1.68 8.55 6.39
CA LEU A 92 -2.83 8.75 5.51
C LEU A 92 -3.08 10.24 5.30
N GLY A 93 -3.06 10.68 4.04
CA GLY A 93 -3.20 12.09 3.66
C GLY A 93 -1.89 12.79 3.32
N ASP A 94 -0.74 12.22 3.68
CA ASP A 94 0.59 12.86 3.54
C ASP A 94 1.36 12.42 2.28
N ALA A 95 0.80 11.48 1.51
CA ALA A 95 1.42 10.95 0.31
C ALA A 95 0.51 11.12 -0.91
N PHE A 96 1.10 11.59 -2.01
CA PHE A 96 0.49 11.42 -3.32
C PHE A 96 0.71 9.98 -3.82
N PRO A 97 -0.17 9.46 -4.70
CA PRO A 97 0.00 8.12 -5.25
C PRO A 97 1.39 7.84 -5.85
N HIS A 98 1.99 8.82 -6.51
CA HIS A 98 3.35 8.74 -7.07
C HIS A 98 4.46 8.70 -6.03
N ASP A 99 4.25 9.29 -4.85
CA ASP A 99 5.26 9.30 -3.79
C ASP A 99 5.48 7.86 -3.28
N VAL A 100 4.44 7.04 -3.30
CA VAL A 100 4.41 5.65 -2.80
C VAL A 100 4.27 4.61 -3.93
N LEU A 101 4.68 4.98 -5.15
CA LEU A 101 4.82 4.10 -6.31
C LEU A 101 3.52 3.43 -6.81
N LEU A 102 2.34 3.96 -6.48
CA LEU A 102 1.07 3.39 -6.97
C LEU A 102 0.90 3.50 -8.50
N ASP A 103 1.64 4.40 -9.14
CA ASP A 103 1.73 4.48 -10.60
C ASP A 103 2.51 3.28 -11.21
N GLU A 104 3.45 2.70 -10.47
CA GLU A 104 4.27 1.57 -10.90
C GLU A 104 3.63 0.22 -10.49
N THR A 105 2.91 0.17 -9.36
CA THR A 105 2.30 -1.06 -8.83
C THR A 105 0.84 -1.28 -9.29
N GLY A 106 0.40 -0.57 -10.32
CA GLY A 106 -0.97 -0.71 -10.88
C GLY A 106 -2.09 -0.11 -10.02
N GLY A 107 -1.77 0.71 -9.01
CA GLY A 107 -2.74 1.39 -8.15
C GLY A 107 -3.44 2.59 -8.83
N ILE A 108 -2.96 3.05 -9.99
CA ILE A 108 -3.54 4.17 -10.73
C ILE A 108 -3.95 3.74 -12.14
N GLY A 109 -5.26 3.87 -12.43
CA GLY A 109 -5.75 3.83 -13.81
C GLY A 109 -5.59 5.19 -14.49
N PHE A 110 -4.72 5.29 -15.49
CA PHE A 110 -4.59 6.50 -16.33
C PHE A 110 -5.59 6.55 -17.49
N LYS A 111 -6.20 5.41 -17.84
CA LYS A 111 -7.17 5.26 -18.94
C LYS A 111 -8.63 5.11 -18.47
N LYS A 112 -8.89 5.25 -17.17
CA LYS A 112 -10.26 5.15 -16.61
C LYS A 112 -10.99 6.50 -16.66
N GLY A 113 -12.29 6.46 -16.41
CA GLY A 113 -13.12 7.66 -16.22
C GLY A 113 -12.74 8.48 -14.99
N CYS A 114 -13.48 9.56 -14.76
CA CYS A 114 -13.19 10.53 -13.70
C CYS A 114 -13.29 9.94 -12.29
N TYR A 115 -12.38 10.34 -11.39
CA TYR A 115 -12.40 10.00 -9.96
C TYR A 115 -11.88 11.16 -9.11
N VAL A 116 -12.18 11.14 -7.81
CA VAL A 116 -11.78 12.20 -6.87
C VAL A 116 -10.26 12.35 -6.84
N GLY A 117 -9.77 13.58 -7.05
CA GLY A 117 -8.34 13.89 -7.05
C GLY A 117 -7.60 13.59 -8.37
N GLN A 118 -8.28 13.08 -9.40
CA GLN A 118 -7.65 12.71 -10.68
C GLN A 118 -6.85 13.84 -11.32
N GLU A 119 -7.34 15.08 -11.27
CA GLU A 119 -6.63 16.20 -11.90
C GLU A 119 -5.23 16.39 -11.30
N VAL A 120 -5.11 16.31 -9.97
CA VAL A 120 -3.83 16.42 -9.27
C VAL A 120 -2.93 15.24 -9.65
N VAL A 121 -3.45 14.02 -9.63
CA VAL A 121 -2.70 12.81 -10.02
C VAL A 121 -2.22 12.90 -11.47
N SER A 122 -3.07 13.36 -12.39
CA SER A 122 -2.72 13.53 -13.80
C SER A 122 -1.65 14.61 -14.00
N ARG A 123 -1.79 15.77 -13.33
CA ARG A 123 -0.77 16.83 -13.35
C ARG A 123 0.56 16.33 -12.82
N MET A 124 0.53 15.57 -11.73
CA MET A 124 1.73 14.94 -11.19
C MET A 124 2.37 13.99 -12.19
N GLN A 125 1.59 13.10 -12.83
CA GLN A 125 2.09 12.15 -13.82
C GLN A 125 2.86 12.81 -14.97
N HIS A 126 2.40 13.96 -15.45
CA HIS A 126 2.99 14.64 -16.61
C HIS A 126 4.03 15.71 -16.25
N ARG A 127 4.29 15.94 -14.95
CA ARG A 127 5.26 16.95 -14.51
C ARG A 127 6.69 16.48 -14.77
N GLY A 128 7.46 17.23 -15.56
CA GLY A 128 8.84 16.88 -15.93
C GLY A 128 9.93 17.12 -14.86
N THR A 129 9.57 17.63 -13.69
CA THR A 129 10.53 17.90 -12.59
C THR A 129 10.76 16.67 -11.72
N ALA A 130 11.92 16.59 -11.06
CA ALA A 130 12.22 15.59 -10.04
C ALA A 130 11.10 15.52 -8.97
N ARG A 131 10.78 14.30 -8.52
CA ARG A 131 9.68 14.01 -7.61
C ARG A 131 10.21 13.28 -6.38
N ARG A 132 9.57 13.51 -5.24
CA ARG A 132 9.72 12.63 -4.09
C ARG A 132 9.16 11.26 -4.47
N ARG A 133 9.90 10.20 -4.15
CA ARG A 133 9.46 8.80 -4.29
C ARG A 133 10.07 7.99 -3.16
N VAL A 134 9.36 6.97 -2.71
CA VAL A 134 9.93 5.92 -1.85
C VAL A 134 11.03 5.21 -2.63
N LEU A 135 12.16 5.01 -1.97
CA LEU A 135 13.32 4.29 -2.49
C LEU A 135 13.75 3.24 -1.47
N ILE A 136 14.35 2.16 -1.95
CA ILE A 136 14.95 1.13 -1.11
C ILE A 136 16.37 1.58 -0.77
N ALA A 137 16.66 1.71 0.51
CA ALA A 137 17.99 1.98 1.03
C ALA A 137 18.54 0.74 1.73
N SER A 138 19.85 0.52 1.61
CA SER A 138 20.58 -0.53 2.32
C SER A 138 21.93 0.01 2.78
N ALA A 139 22.46 -0.54 3.86
CA ALA A 139 23.74 -0.16 4.43
C ALA A 139 24.37 -1.34 5.18
N ASP A 140 25.70 -1.40 5.21
CA ASP A 140 26.47 -2.36 6.01
C ASP A 140 26.53 -1.98 7.50
N ARG A 141 25.81 -0.92 7.89
CA ARG A 141 25.73 -0.37 9.24
C ARG A 141 24.25 -0.16 9.59
N PRO A 142 23.90 -0.07 10.88
CA PRO A 142 22.55 0.27 11.28
C PRO A 142 22.05 1.54 10.56
N LEU A 143 20.86 1.45 9.97
CA LEU A 143 20.18 2.60 9.36
C LEU A 143 19.78 3.60 10.45
N PRO A 144 19.71 4.91 10.11
CA PRO A 144 19.28 5.92 11.07
C PRO A 144 17.81 5.72 11.47
N ALA A 145 17.39 6.43 12.53
CA ALA A 145 16.00 6.40 12.97
C ALA A 145 15.05 6.92 11.87
N PRO A 146 13.80 6.43 11.80
CA PRO A 146 12.81 6.92 10.84
C PRO A 146 12.66 8.45 10.89
N GLY A 147 12.59 9.09 9.73
CA GLY A 147 12.46 10.55 9.61
C GLY A 147 13.80 11.30 9.70
N THR A 148 14.93 10.59 9.82
CA THR A 148 16.26 11.24 9.80
C THR A 148 16.57 11.72 8.39
N GLU A 149 16.90 13.00 8.25
CA GLU A 149 17.30 13.56 6.95
C GLU A 149 18.54 12.84 6.39
N LEU A 150 18.40 12.35 5.15
CA LEU A 150 19.47 11.75 4.38
C LEU A 150 20.10 12.82 3.48
N THR A 151 21.43 12.86 3.45
CA THR A 151 22.18 13.80 2.61
C THR A 151 23.17 13.11 1.68
N VAL A 152 23.35 13.67 0.48
CA VAL A 152 24.37 13.25 -0.49
C VAL A 152 25.21 14.48 -0.82
N ALA A 153 26.53 14.40 -0.56
CA ALA A 153 27.45 15.52 -0.75
C ALA A 153 26.97 16.84 -0.10
N GLY A 154 26.38 16.73 1.10
CA GLY A 154 25.86 17.88 1.86
C GLY A 154 24.50 18.41 1.37
N ARG A 155 23.84 17.76 0.43
CA ARG A 155 22.50 18.13 -0.06
C ARG A 155 21.44 17.15 0.47
N PRO A 156 20.33 17.62 1.05
CA PRO A 156 19.21 16.77 1.45
C PRO A 156 18.63 16.01 0.25
N VAL A 157 18.39 14.72 0.42
CA VAL A 157 17.79 13.84 -0.61
C VAL A 157 16.49 13.18 -0.16
N GLY A 158 16.16 13.27 1.13
CA GLY A 158 14.95 12.68 1.69
C GLY A 158 15.07 12.42 3.19
N THR A 159 14.18 11.59 3.70
CA THR A 159 14.06 11.18 5.11
C THR A 159 13.74 9.70 5.19
#